data_AF-A0A0D6JV86-F1
#
_entry.id   AF-A0A0D6JV86-F1
#
_cell.length_a   1.000
_cell.length_b   1.000
_cell.length_c   1.000
_cell.angle_alpha   90.00
_cell.angle_beta   90.00
_cell.angle_gamma   90.00
#
_symmetry.space_group_name_H-M   'P 1'
#
loop_
_entity.id
_entity.type
_entity.pdbx_description
1 polymer ?
#
loop_
_entity_poly.entity_id
_entity_poly.type
_entity_poly.pdbx_seq_one_letter_code
_entity_poly.pdbx_strand_id
1 'polypeptide(L)'
;MRPEAPPLFVTRQAHDKAALDYFGIGFDRYDHLVDSVFGSVIEASFERSSVGQTLTESGYDRSGAYRGYDVFDRDDGPRRVAVGDDTIVFTSANLHDEPNLEALVDTGAGERPRYHEIDSDFEQLTAAAGGPSHVGVNTTIHGPTGRPAMLADGFRFDRENVYQVVHYQYTTDRVPTKEAIESEFRREHYRFADAAETFDVYIDGRLATVETRVPLRPDGEIDPRYRLPQVTWGLAYDEATDCVTVRHEAGETVPADRLFYDLSLPEAPGRVEKKPLWPGAETVAPGAEATIDLSDSPGADRASVVYSIGGTHFTVLFGRELGGETDA
;
A
#
# COMPACT_ATOMS: atom_id res chain seq x y z
N MET A 1 6.70 -9.03 10.50
CA MET A 1 5.95 -9.88 9.53
C MET A 1 5.90 -11.31 10.02
N ARG A 2 4.80 -12.05 9.74
CA ARG A 2 4.63 -13.49 10.02
C ARG A 2 4.91 -14.33 8.77
N PRO A 3 6.14 -14.81 8.53
CA PRO A 3 6.47 -15.56 7.31
C PRO A 3 5.69 -16.88 7.16
N GLU A 4 5.19 -17.43 8.27
CA GLU A 4 4.35 -18.62 8.32
C GLU A 4 2.89 -18.37 7.89
N ALA A 5 2.49 -17.10 7.71
CA ALA A 5 1.13 -16.74 7.32
C ALA A 5 0.84 -17.07 5.83
N PRO A 6 -0.44 -17.10 5.43
CA PRO A 6 -0.80 -17.36 4.04
C PRO A 6 -0.16 -16.36 3.06
N PRO A 7 0.23 -16.82 1.85
CA PRO A 7 0.79 -15.98 0.79
C PRO A 7 0.10 -14.64 0.58
N LEU A 8 -1.24 -14.64 0.53
CA LEU A 8 -2.03 -13.44 0.31
C LEU A 8 -1.83 -12.41 1.42
N PHE A 9 -1.82 -12.83 2.69
CA PHE A 9 -1.57 -11.95 3.83
C PHE A 9 -0.17 -11.34 3.76
N VAL A 10 0.85 -12.17 3.53
CA VAL A 10 2.25 -11.70 3.46
C VAL A 10 2.47 -10.77 2.27
N THR A 11 1.83 -11.06 1.13
CA THR A 11 1.87 -10.20 -0.07
C THR A 11 1.31 -8.82 0.23
N ARG A 12 0.12 -8.74 0.85
CA ARG A 12 -0.50 -7.45 1.19
C ARG A 12 0.39 -6.63 2.10
N GLN A 13 0.89 -7.23 3.17
CA GLN A 13 1.84 -6.57 4.09
C GLN A 13 3.11 -6.08 3.38
N ALA A 14 3.65 -6.86 2.44
CA ALA A 14 4.82 -6.45 1.68
C ALA A 14 4.53 -5.25 0.76
N HIS A 15 3.35 -5.19 0.15
CA HIS A 15 2.93 -4.03 -0.66
C HIS A 15 2.65 -2.80 0.19
N ASP A 16 1.93 -2.95 1.30
CA ASP A 16 1.66 -1.86 2.27
C ASP A 16 3.00 -1.26 2.75
N LYS A 17 3.98 -2.13 3.07
CA LYS A 17 5.34 -1.71 3.43
C LYS A 17 6.03 -0.92 2.32
N ALA A 18 5.98 -1.40 1.09
CA ALA A 18 6.72 -0.84 -0.04
C ALA A 18 6.12 0.45 -0.60
N ALA A 19 4.83 0.68 -0.34
CA ALA A 19 4.14 1.90 -0.74
C ALA A 19 4.51 3.12 0.13
N LEU A 20 5.00 2.87 1.36
CA LEU A 20 5.35 3.93 2.30
C LEU A 20 6.81 4.37 2.12
N ASP A 21 7.03 5.67 2.28
CA ASP A 21 8.37 6.20 2.52
C ASP A 21 8.93 5.69 3.86
N TYR A 22 10.24 5.79 4.02
CA TYR A 22 10.91 5.43 5.28
C TYR A 22 10.97 6.63 6.22
N PHE A 23 10.27 6.53 7.36
CA PHE A 23 10.15 7.61 8.35
C PHE A 23 11.11 7.48 9.54
N GLY A 24 12.16 6.65 9.44
CA GLY A 24 13.06 6.36 10.56
C GLY A 24 12.58 5.24 11.48
N ILE A 25 11.46 4.60 11.13
CA ILE A 25 10.81 3.52 11.88
C ILE A 25 10.58 2.36 10.92
N GLY A 26 11.11 1.19 11.24
CA GLY A 26 10.88 -0.02 10.45
C GLY A 26 9.43 -0.47 10.51
N PHE A 27 8.91 -0.99 9.39
CA PHE A 27 7.53 -1.46 9.27
C PHE A 27 7.10 -2.48 10.34
N ASP A 28 8.03 -3.29 10.86
CA ASP A 28 7.76 -4.25 11.94
C ASP A 28 7.52 -3.61 13.32
N ARG A 29 7.74 -2.30 13.43
CA ARG A 29 7.55 -1.49 14.64
C ARG A 29 6.24 -0.69 14.61
N TYR A 30 5.44 -0.79 13.56
CA TYR A 30 4.13 -0.15 13.51
C TYR A 30 3.12 -0.94 14.35
N ASP A 31 2.40 -0.23 15.21
CA ASP A 31 1.33 -0.78 16.01
C ASP A 31 0.07 -0.91 15.14
N HIS A 32 -0.24 0.13 14.37
CA HIS A 32 -1.33 0.15 13.39
C HIS A 32 -0.92 0.88 12.11
N LEU A 33 -1.44 0.42 10.98
CA LEU A 33 -1.38 1.09 9.69
C LEU A 33 -2.79 1.06 9.08
N VAL A 34 -3.30 2.23 8.75
CA VAL A 34 -4.54 2.41 7.98
C VAL A 34 -4.18 3.11 6.69
N ASP A 35 -4.54 2.52 5.56
CA ASP A 35 -4.39 3.14 4.25
C ASP A 35 -5.75 3.43 3.61
N SER A 36 -5.87 4.55 2.91
CA SER A 36 -7.12 5.01 2.32
C SER A 36 -6.85 5.88 1.10
N VAL A 37 -7.91 6.21 0.35
CA VAL A 37 -7.81 7.14 -0.79
C VAL A 37 -7.28 8.53 -0.40
N PHE A 38 -7.34 8.91 0.89
CA PHE A 38 -6.86 10.22 1.36
C PHE A 38 -5.41 10.22 1.83
N GLY A 39 -4.84 9.05 2.14
CA GLY A 39 -3.56 8.94 2.82
C GLY A 39 -3.47 7.71 3.71
N SER A 40 -2.26 7.49 4.21
CA SER A 40 -1.93 6.47 5.20
C SER A 40 -1.75 7.11 6.58
N VAL A 41 -2.24 6.44 7.62
CA VAL A 41 -2.04 6.79 9.03
C VAL A 41 -1.31 5.64 9.72
N ILE A 42 -0.21 5.96 10.37
CA ILE A 42 0.66 5.01 11.06
C ILE A 42 0.68 5.37 12.54
N GLU A 43 0.32 4.41 13.39
CA GLU A 43 0.53 4.51 14.84
C GLU A 43 1.77 3.69 15.21
N ALA A 44 2.70 4.31 15.92
CA ALA A 44 3.92 3.67 16.37
C ALA A 44 4.54 4.45 17.54
N SER A 45 5.35 3.76 18.34
CA SER A 45 6.19 4.42 19.35
C SER A 45 7.49 4.98 18.74
N PHE A 46 7.67 6.31 18.78
CA PHE A 46 8.87 6.98 18.27
C PHE A 46 9.15 8.32 18.96
N GLU A 47 10.34 8.87 18.71
CA GLU A 47 10.67 10.24 19.09
C GLU A 47 10.44 11.16 17.88
N ARG A 48 9.53 12.13 18.01
CA ARG A 48 9.15 13.05 16.93
C ARG A 48 10.34 13.77 16.28
N SER A 49 11.34 14.15 17.08
CA SER A 49 12.56 14.79 16.56
C SER A 49 13.38 13.86 15.67
N SER A 50 13.41 12.56 15.97
CA SER A 50 14.13 11.57 15.17
C SER A 50 13.45 11.35 13.82
N VAL A 51 12.11 11.24 13.81
CA VAL A 51 11.34 11.16 12.56
C VAL A 51 11.52 12.43 11.72
N GLY A 52 11.42 13.61 12.33
CA GLY A 52 11.64 14.88 11.65
C GLY A 52 13.05 15.02 11.07
N GLN A 53 14.07 14.51 11.76
CA GLN A 53 15.43 14.44 11.23
C GLN A 53 15.51 13.51 10.02
N THR A 54 14.95 12.30 10.09
CA THR A 54 14.94 11.37 8.95
C THR A 54 14.22 11.95 7.74
N LEU A 55 13.08 12.63 7.93
CA LEU A 55 12.37 13.33 6.85
C LEU A 55 13.27 14.39 6.21
N THR A 56 13.90 15.25 7.02
CA THR A 56 14.77 16.32 6.50
C THR A 56 15.98 15.75 5.75
N GLU A 57 16.63 14.73 6.30
CA GLU A 57 17.80 14.07 5.68
C GLU A 57 17.43 13.31 4.41
N SER A 58 16.21 12.80 4.31
CA SER A 58 15.69 12.14 3.12
C SER A 58 15.11 13.12 2.10
N GLY A 59 15.23 14.44 2.34
CA GLY A 59 14.90 15.52 1.40
C GLY A 59 13.45 15.99 1.44
N TYR A 60 12.77 15.84 2.58
CA TYR A 60 11.56 16.61 2.86
C TYR A 60 11.91 17.98 3.46
N ASP A 61 11.15 19.00 3.11
CA ASP A 61 11.25 20.32 3.71
C ASP A 61 10.18 20.49 4.79
N ARG A 62 10.56 21.01 5.96
CA ARG A 62 9.58 21.35 7.00
C ARG A 62 8.77 22.57 6.57
N SER A 63 7.48 22.37 6.33
CA SER A 63 6.57 23.42 5.85
C SER A 63 5.75 24.08 6.94
N GLY A 64 5.70 23.49 8.14
CA GLY A 64 5.10 24.14 9.30
C GLY A 64 4.61 23.19 10.37
N ALA A 65 3.46 23.51 10.95
CA ALA A 65 2.75 22.68 11.90
C ALA A 65 1.24 22.79 11.71
N TYR A 66 0.52 21.70 11.93
CA TYR A 66 -0.93 21.63 11.82
C TYR A 66 -1.53 20.84 12.98
N ARG A 67 -2.39 21.46 13.78
CA ARG A 67 -3.06 20.83 14.95
C ARG A 67 -2.14 20.00 15.86
N GLY A 68 -0.94 20.51 16.11
CA GLY A 68 0.04 19.85 16.97
C GLY A 68 0.96 18.87 16.23
N TYR A 69 0.77 18.62 14.93
CA TYR A 69 1.69 17.85 14.09
C TYR A 69 2.74 18.75 13.44
N ASP A 70 3.96 18.26 13.24
CA ASP A 70 4.96 18.91 12.39
C ASP A 70 4.74 18.47 10.96
N VAL A 71 4.63 19.41 10.02
CA VAL A 71 4.31 19.12 8.62
C VAL A 71 5.56 19.29 7.77
N PHE A 72 5.75 18.32 6.89
CA PHE A 72 6.86 18.21 5.95
C PHE A 72 6.31 17.95 4.56
N ASP A 73 6.86 18.61 3.55
CA ASP A 73 6.44 18.47 2.15
C ASP A 73 7.64 18.06 1.28
N ARG A 74 7.37 17.42 0.15
CA ARG A 74 8.36 17.04 -0.85
C ARG A 74 7.75 17.07 -2.26
N ASP A 75 8.46 17.66 -3.22
CA ASP A 75 7.90 18.05 -4.52
C ASP A 75 8.28 17.15 -5.71
N ASP A 76 9.20 16.21 -5.54
CA ASP A 76 9.66 15.30 -6.63
C ASP A 76 8.68 14.14 -6.94
N GLY A 77 7.40 14.40 -6.67
CA GLY A 77 6.31 13.46 -6.50
C GLY A 77 5.55 13.92 -5.26
N PRO A 78 4.57 14.84 -5.40
CA PRO A 78 3.99 15.60 -4.28
C PRO A 78 3.59 14.69 -3.12
N ARG A 79 4.32 14.82 -2.02
CA ARG A 79 4.19 14.03 -0.80
C ARG A 79 4.18 14.95 0.40
N ARG A 80 3.37 14.61 1.40
CA ARG A 80 3.32 15.36 2.66
C ARG A 80 3.28 14.39 3.84
N VAL A 81 3.98 14.74 4.90
CA VAL A 81 4.05 13.98 6.14
C VAL A 81 3.73 14.90 7.31
N ALA A 82 2.76 14.51 8.15
CA ALA A 82 2.50 15.13 9.43
C ALA A 82 2.91 14.19 10.57
N VAL A 83 3.79 14.68 11.45
CA VAL A 83 4.36 13.90 12.56
C VAL A 83 3.80 14.41 13.89
N GLY A 84 3.02 13.56 14.56
CA GLY A 84 2.50 13.76 15.91
C GLY A 84 3.42 13.15 16.97
N ASP A 85 2.86 12.83 18.13
CA ASP A 85 3.63 12.24 19.24
C ASP A 85 3.79 10.71 19.09
N ASP A 86 2.77 10.03 18.58
CA ASP A 86 2.70 8.57 18.35
C ASP A 86 2.09 8.22 16.99
N THR A 87 1.81 9.23 16.16
CA THR A 87 1.09 9.08 14.90
C THR A 87 1.83 9.80 13.76
N ILE A 88 1.93 9.14 12.61
CA ILE A 88 2.42 9.73 11.36
C ILE A 88 1.27 9.67 10.34
N VAL A 89 0.98 10.80 9.70
CA VAL A 89 0.03 10.87 8.58
C VAL A 89 0.83 11.15 7.31
N PHE A 90 0.70 10.26 6.32
CA PHE A 90 1.40 10.34 5.05
C PHE A 90 0.41 10.47 3.90
N THR A 91 0.70 11.40 3.00
CA THR A 91 -0.05 11.59 1.75
C THR A 91 0.92 11.69 0.59
N SER A 92 0.46 11.25 -0.58
CA SER A 92 1.27 11.12 -1.79
C SER A 92 0.33 11.12 -2.98
N ALA A 93 0.54 12.05 -3.91
CA ALA A 93 -0.22 12.13 -5.16
C ALA A 93 0.04 10.92 -6.09
N ASN A 94 1.13 10.19 -5.87
CA ASN A 94 1.46 8.99 -6.64
C ASN A 94 0.79 7.71 -6.10
N LEU A 95 0.29 7.75 -4.86
CA LEU A 95 -0.26 6.59 -4.16
C LEU A 95 -1.75 6.73 -3.87
N HIS A 96 -2.18 7.92 -3.47
CA HIS A 96 -3.53 8.17 -3.00
C HIS A 96 -4.31 8.95 -4.05
N ASP A 97 -5.56 8.55 -4.31
CA ASP A 97 -6.41 9.17 -5.33
C ASP A 97 -6.83 10.60 -4.97
N GLU A 98 -7.01 10.88 -3.67
CA GLU A 98 -7.48 12.17 -3.14
C GLU A 98 -6.63 12.61 -1.93
N PRO A 99 -5.30 12.79 -2.07
CA PRO A 99 -4.41 13.03 -0.94
C PRO A 99 -4.86 14.24 -0.11
N ASN A 100 -5.19 14.03 1.16
CA ASN A 100 -5.75 15.05 2.03
C ASN A 100 -5.32 14.87 3.49
N LEU A 101 -4.17 15.45 3.82
CA LEU A 101 -3.55 15.35 5.13
C LEU A 101 -4.43 15.98 6.21
N GLU A 102 -4.99 17.16 5.95
CA GLU A 102 -5.82 17.89 6.89
C GLU A 102 -7.10 17.12 7.22
N ALA A 103 -7.75 16.48 6.23
CA ALA A 103 -8.93 15.67 6.47
C ALA A 103 -8.66 14.49 7.40
N LEU A 104 -7.51 13.82 7.27
CA LEU A 104 -7.11 12.72 8.15
C LEU A 104 -6.84 13.21 9.58
N VAL A 105 -6.06 14.30 9.73
CA VAL A 105 -5.77 14.90 11.04
C VAL A 105 -7.04 15.41 11.72
N ASP A 106 -7.92 16.10 11.00
CA ASP A 106 -9.18 16.62 11.53
C ASP A 106 -10.14 15.49 11.95
N THR A 107 -10.19 14.39 11.18
CA THR A 107 -10.99 13.21 11.53
C THR A 107 -10.47 12.52 12.79
N GLY A 108 -9.14 12.39 12.93
CA GLY A 108 -8.51 11.89 14.15
C GLY A 108 -8.81 12.76 15.37
N ALA A 109 -8.83 14.09 15.18
CA ALA A 109 -9.18 15.07 16.22
C ALA A 109 -10.69 15.13 16.54
N GLY A 110 -11.55 14.43 15.79
CA GLY A 110 -13.01 14.46 15.97
C GLY A 110 -13.70 15.72 15.43
N GLU A 111 -13.01 16.50 14.60
CA GLU A 111 -13.53 17.73 13.98
C GLU A 111 -14.31 17.44 12.70
N ARG A 112 -14.15 16.24 12.16
CA ARG A 112 -14.89 15.69 11.03
C ARG A 112 -15.48 14.34 11.43
N PRO A 113 -16.73 14.05 11.03
CA PRO A 113 -17.32 12.74 11.28
C PRO A 113 -16.49 11.63 10.64
N ARG A 114 -16.28 10.55 11.38
CA ARG A 114 -15.68 9.33 10.85
C ARG A 114 -16.69 8.61 9.98
N TYR A 115 -16.23 7.84 9.00
CA TYR A 115 -17.15 7.27 8.01
C TYR A 115 -18.19 6.32 8.63
N HIS A 116 -17.82 5.55 9.65
CA HIS A 116 -18.77 4.70 10.40
C HIS A 116 -19.78 5.49 11.26
N GLU A 117 -19.56 6.77 11.52
CA GLU A 117 -20.50 7.60 12.29
C GLU A 117 -21.61 8.16 11.41
N ILE A 118 -21.43 8.14 10.08
CA ILE A 118 -22.38 8.71 9.12
C ILE A 118 -22.95 7.69 8.13
N ASP A 119 -22.34 6.51 8.00
CA ASP A 119 -22.83 5.40 7.18
C ASP A 119 -23.05 4.16 8.06
N SER A 120 -24.33 3.84 8.30
CA SER A 120 -24.71 2.71 9.16
C SER A 120 -24.38 1.34 8.55
N ASP A 121 -24.28 1.23 7.23
CA ASP A 121 -23.89 -0.03 6.57
C ASP A 121 -22.40 -0.27 6.75
N PHE A 122 -21.59 0.79 6.62
CA PHE A 122 -20.17 0.76 6.93
C PHE A 122 -19.92 0.50 8.42
N GLU A 123 -20.70 1.11 9.31
CA GLU A 123 -20.65 0.83 10.76
C GLU A 123 -20.87 -0.66 11.04
N GLN A 124 -21.96 -1.24 10.52
CA GLN A 124 -22.28 -2.66 10.70
C GLN A 124 -21.17 -3.56 10.16
N LEU A 125 -20.65 -3.24 8.98
CA LEU A 125 -19.58 -4.00 8.34
C LEU A 125 -18.29 -3.98 9.17
N THR A 126 -17.85 -2.79 9.57
CA THR A 126 -16.60 -2.62 10.33
C THR A 126 -16.71 -3.17 11.75
N ALA A 127 -17.88 -3.05 12.39
CA ALA A 127 -18.17 -3.69 13.67
C ALA A 127 -18.10 -5.22 13.58
N ALA A 128 -18.60 -5.82 12.49
CA ALA A 128 -18.53 -7.26 12.27
C ALA A 128 -17.12 -7.75 11.95
N ALA A 129 -16.37 -6.99 11.15
CA ALA A 129 -14.99 -7.29 10.82
C ALA A 129 -14.09 -7.24 12.06
N GLY A 130 -14.32 -6.26 12.95
CA GLY A 130 -13.51 -5.99 14.12
C GLY A 130 -12.10 -5.48 13.75
N GLY A 131 -11.14 -5.69 14.65
CA GLY A 131 -9.72 -5.39 14.43
C GLY A 131 -8.86 -6.64 14.27
N PRO A 132 -8.99 -7.41 13.17
CA PRO A 132 -8.09 -8.52 12.90
C PRO A 132 -6.68 -8.01 12.55
N SER A 133 -5.70 -8.90 12.46
CA SER A 133 -4.31 -8.53 12.17
C SER A 133 -4.12 -7.83 10.81
N HIS A 134 -5.07 -8.01 9.89
CA HIS A 134 -5.19 -7.23 8.67
C HIS A 134 -6.65 -7.28 8.21
N VAL A 135 -7.18 -6.16 7.74
CA VAL A 135 -8.49 -6.05 7.09
C VAL A 135 -8.42 -5.05 5.95
N GLY A 136 -8.89 -5.45 4.78
CA GLY A 136 -9.17 -4.54 3.68
C GLY A 136 -10.68 -4.30 3.58
N VAL A 137 -11.09 -3.04 3.45
CA VAL A 137 -12.50 -2.67 3.28
C VAL A 137 -12.70 -2.05 1.91
N ASN A 138 -13.73 -2.49 1.19
CA ASN A 138 -14.12 -1.88 -0.07
C ASN A 138 -15.61 -1.56 -0.06
N THR A 139 -15.94 -0.29 -0.25
CA THR A 139 -17.31 0.24 -0.13
C THR A 139 -18.11 0.13 -1.43
N THR A 140 -17.45 -0.19 -2.55
CA THR A 140 -18.05 -0.24 -3.89
C THR A 140 -17.66 -1.53 -4.61
N ILE A 141 -18.29 -2.65 -4.23
CA ILE A 141 -18.09 -3.93 -4.92
C ILE A 141 -19.42 -4.64 -5.23
N HIS A 142 -19.28 -5.80 -5.87
CA HIS A 142 -20.33 -6.80 -5.93
C HIS A 142 -19.92 -8.03 -5.12
N GLY A 143 -20.86 -8.58 -4.35
CA GLY A 143 -20.71 -9.88 -3.71
C GLY A 143 -20.61 -11.02 -4.73
N PRO A 144 -20.41 -12.27 -4.27
CA PRO A 144 -20.14 -13.43 -5.13
C PRO A 144 -21.26 -13.70 -6.14
N THR A 145 -22.51 -13.34 -5.83
CA THR A 145 -23.64 -13.50 -6.75
C THR A 145 -23.89 -12.28 -7.65
N GLY A 146 -22.91 -11.39 -7.79
CA GLY A 146 -23.02 -10.16 -8.60
C GLY A 146 -23.94 -9.08 -8.02
N ARG A 147 -24.31 -9.15 -6.73
CA ARG A 147 -25.17 -8.13 -6.09
C ARG A 147 -24.32 -7.04 -5.44
N PRO A 148 -24.71 -5.75 -5.53
CA PRO A 148 -23.94 -4.68 -4.90
C PRO A 148 -23.82 -4.84 -3.38
N ALA A 149 -22.59 -4.74 -2.87
CA ALA A 149 -22.26 -4.90 -1.46
C ALA A 149 -21.03 -4.07 -1.09
N MET A 150 -20.90 -3.77 0.21
CA MET A 150 -19.60 -3.44 0.80
C MET A 150 -18.92 -4.71 1.29
N LEU A 151 -17.59 -4.70 1.39
CA LEU A 151 -16.77 -5.85 1.76
C LEU A 151 -15.79 -5.49 2.86
N ALA A 152 -15.64 -6.38 3.84
CA ALA A 152 -14.45 -6.43 4.67
C ALA A 152 -13.82 -7.82 4.53
N ASP A 153 -12.55 -7.89 4.13
CA ASP A 153 -11.77 -9.12 3.97
C ASP A 153 -10.55 -9.06 4.87
N GLY A 154 -10.48 -9.97 5.86
CA GLY A 154 -9.44 -9.93 6.86
C GLY A 154 -8.94 -11.31 7.30
N PHE A 155 -7.80 -11.29 7.99
CA PHE A 155 -7.14 -12.49 8.53
C PHE A 155 -7.11 -12.46 10.05
N ARG A 156 -7.71 -13.47 10.67
CA ARG A 156 -7.64 -13.73 12.11
C ARG A 156 -6.66 -14.89 12.36
N PHE A 157 -5.90 -14.76 13.44
CA PHE A 157 -4.92 -15.77 13.84
C PHE A 157 -5.30 -16.31 15.22
N ASP A 158 -5.28 -17.63 15.37
CA ASP A 158 -5.13 -18.26 16.67
C ASP A 158 -3.71 -18.86 16.82
N ARG A 159 -3.48 -19.75 17.79
CA ARG A 159 -2.14 -20.33 18.01
C ARG A 159 -1.70 -21.29 16.91
N GLU A 160 -2.63 -21.93 16.22
CA GLU A 160 -2.37 -23.06 15.31
C GLU A 160 -2.91 -22.83 13.90
N ASN A 161 -3.83 -21.89 13.71
CA ASN A 161 -4.60 -21.71 12.49
C ASN A 161 -4.72 -20.23 12.10
N VAL A 162 -4.89 -20.01 10.80
CA VAL A 162 -5.32 -18.74 10.23
C VAL A 162 -6.72 -18.90 9.69
N TYR A 163 -7.54 -17.88 9.88
CA TYR A 163 -8.88 -17.79 9.33
C TYR A 163 -8.95 -16.57 8.43
N GLN A 164 -9.30 -16.78 7.17
CA GLN A 164 -9.71 -15.67 6.33
C GLN A 164 -11.22 -15.51 6.48
N VAL A 165 -11.64 -14.31 6.86
CA VAL A 165 -13.03 -13.96 7.12
C VAL A 165 -13.42 -12.85 6.16
N VAL A 166 -14.47 -13.09 5.38
CA VAL A 166 -14.99 -12.15 4.41
C VAL A 166 -16.43 -11.80 4.76
N HIS A 167 -16.67 -10.54 5.04
CA HIS A 167 -17.98 -9.98 5.30
C HIS A 167 -18.48 -9.25 4.06
N TYR A 168 -19.74 -9.48 3.69
CA TYR A 168 -20.47 -8.74 2.67
C TYR A 168 -21.68 -8.07 3.32
N GLN A 169 -21.67 -6.74 3.35
CA GLN A 169 -22.85 -5.95 3.73
C GLN A 169 -23.60 -5.58 2.45
N TYR A 170 -24.72 -6.24 2.20
CA TYR A 170 -25.51 -5.98 0.99
C TYR A 170 -26.27 -4.65 1.10
N THR A 171 -26.19 -3.86 0.03
CA THR A 171 -26.87 -2.55 -0.06
C THR A 171 -28.38 -2.66 -0.33
N THR A 172 -28.88 -3.87 -0.53
CA THR A 172 -30.29 -4.15 -0.83
C THR A 172 -30.82 -5.21 0.12
N ASP A 173 -32.12 -5.18 0.40
CA ASP A 173 -32.80 -6.23 1.18
C ASP A 173 -32.87 -7.58 0.46
N ARG A 174 -32.48 -7.63 -0.82
CA ARG A 174 -32.45 -8.86 -1.59
C ARG A 174 -31.10 -9.55 -1.40
N VAL A 175 -30.87 -10.04 -0.20
CA VAL A 175 -29.68 -10.79 0.21
C VAL A 175 -29.71 -12.18 -0.46
N PRO A 176 -28.61 -12.66 -1.06
CA PRO A 176 -28.52 -14.03 -1.57
C PRO A 176 -28.75 -15.07 -0.47
N THR A 177 -29.25 -16.25 -0.84
CA THR A 177 -29.32 -17.36 0.12
C THR A 177 -27.92 -17.93 0.39
N LYS A 178 -27.78 -18.63 1.52
CA LYS A 178 -26.55 -19.35 1.87
C LYS A 178 -26.11 -20.26 0.73
N GLU A 179 -27.02 -21.05 0.17
CA GLU A 179 -26.74 -22.01 -0.89
C GLU A 179 -26.25 -21.32 -2.17
N ALA A 180 -26.78 -20.13 -2.48
CA ALA A 180 -26.34 -19.35 -3.64
C ALA A 180 -24.91 -18.83 -3.46
N ILE A 181 -24.58 -18.30 -2.27
CA ILE A 181 -23.22 -17.88 -1.94
C ILE A 181 -22.27 -19.08 -2.02
N GLU A 182 -22.62 -20.20 -1.39
CA GLU A 182 -21.80 -21.41 -1.42
C GLU A 182 -21.59 -21.94 -2.84
N SER A 183 -22.63 -21.92 -3.68
CA SER A 183 -22.53 -22.36 -5.06
C SER A 183 -21.53 -21.52 -5.86
N GLU A 184 -21.55 -20.19 -5.69
CA GLU A 184 -20.62 -19.29 -6.40
C GLU A 184 -19.17 -19.46 -5.93
N PHE A 185 -18.94 -19.57 -4.61
CA PHE A 185 -17.59 -19.80 -4.10
C PHE A 185 -16.98 -21.12 -4.58
N ARG A 186 -17.78 -22.19 -4.70
CA ARG A 186 -17.33 -23.47 -5.29
C ARG A 186 -17.03 -23.38 -6.79
N ARG A 187 -17.67 -22.43 -7.51
CA ARG A 187 -17.54 -22.28 -8.96
C ARG A 187 -16.38 -21.38 -9.37
N GLU A 188 -16.20 -20.25 -8.68
CA GLU A 188 -15.27 -19.20 -9.09
C GLU A 188 -14.05 -19.03 -8.17
N HIS A 189 -13.92 -19.83 -7.11
CA HIS A 189 -12.82 -19.75 -6.14
C HIS A 189 -12.56 -18.30 -5.66
N TYR A 190 -13.65 -17.61 -5.32
CA TYR A 190 -13.65 -16.18 -5.09
C TYR A 190 -12.75 -15.79 -3.90
N ARG A 191 -11.74 -14.94 -4.12
CA ARG A 191 -10.99 -14.10 -3.14
C ARG A 191 -10.28 -14.77 -1.95
N PHE A 192 -10.30 -16.09 -1.81
CA PHE A 192 -9.58 -16.75 -0.73
C PHE A 192 -8.08 -16.94 -1.04
N ALA A 193 -7.26 -16.90 0.01
CA ALA A 193 -5.80 -17.02 -0.05
C ALA A 193 -5.34 -18.33 -0.70
N ASP A 194 -6.10 -19.39 -0.47
CA ASP A 194 -6.10 -20.62 -1.23
C ASP A 194 -7.56 -20.87 -1.64
N ALA A 195 -7.81 -21.40 -2.83
CA ALA A 195 -9.13 -21.79 -3.30
C ALA A 195 -9.77 -22.78 -2.32
N ALA A 196 -10.44 -22.26 -1.29
CA ALA A 196 -10.81 -23.03 -0.13
C ALA A 196 -11.82 -24.11 -0.50
N GLU A 197 -11.47 -25.37 -0.25
CA GLU A 197 -12.37 -26.50 -0.47
C GLU A 197 -13.47 -26.55 0.59
N THR A 198 -13.23 -25.95 1.76
CA THR A 198 -14.15 -25.88 2.89
C THR A 198 -14.27 -24.44 3.39
N PHE A 199 -15.51 -23.98 3.55
CA PHE A 199 -15.82 -22.67 4.11
C PHE A 199 -17.23 -22.71 4.72
N ASP A 200 -17.44 -21.87 5.72
CA ASP A 200 -18.74 -21.71 6.39
C ASP A 200 -19.37 -20.38 5.99
N VAL A 201 -20.67 -20.42 5.70
CA VAL A 201 -21.47 -19.23 5.37
C VAL A 201 -22.53 -19.01 6.45
N TYR A 202 -22.57 -17.79 6.96
CA TYR A 202 -23.54 -17.28 7.92
C TYR A 202 -24.19 -16.02 7.36
N ILE A 203 -25.49 -15.86 7.57
CA ILE A 203 -26.24 -14.67 7.12
C ILE A 203 -27.04 -14.15 8.31
N ASP A 204 -26.83 -12.88 8.64
CA ASP A 204 -27.60 -12.14 9.63
C ASP A 204 -28.10 -10.82 9.01
N GLY A 205 -29.40 -10.73 8.76
CA GLY A 205 -29.99 -9.62 8.02
C GLY A 205 -29.32 -9.42 6.65
N ARG A 206 -28.69 -8.26 6.44
CA ARG A 206 -27.96 -7.90 5.22
C ARG A 206 -26.47 -8.23 5.24
N LEU A 207 -25.98 -8.76 6.35
CA LEU A 207 -24.58 -9.14 6.52
C LEU A 207 -24.42 -10.63 6.25
N ALA A 208 -23.68 -10.98 5.19
CA ALA A 208 -23.20 -12.34 4.99
C ALA A 208 -21.74 -12.44 5.42
N THR A 209 -21.41 -13.46 6.20
CA THR A 209 -20.04 -13.78 6.61
C THR A 209 -19.64 -15.11 6.00
N VAL A 210 -18.49 -15.14 5.36
CA VAL A 210 -17.87 -16.35 4.85
C VAL A 210 -16.52 -16.53 5.52
N GLU A 211 -16.31 -17.66 6.18
CA GLU A 211 -15.08 -17.96 6.89
C GLU A 211 -14.44 -19.23 6.33
N THR A 212 -13.12 -19.20 6.17
CA THR A 212 -12.34 -20.39 5.84
C THR A 212 -11.08 -20.47 6.67
N ARG A 213 -10.68 -21.69 7.00
CA ARG A 213 -9.40 -21.96 7.66
C ARG A 213 -8.31 -22.15 6.62
N VAL A 214 -7.27 -21.34 6.73
CA VAL A 214 -6.09 -21.38 5.85
C VAL A 214 -4.91 -21.98 6.62
N PRO A 215 -4.22 -23.00 6.08
CA PRO A 215 -3.06 -23.60 6.75
C PRO A 215 -1.90 -22.60 6.91
N LEU A 216 -1.19 -22.70 8.04
CA LEU A 216 0.12 -22.06 8.21
C LEU A 216 1.17 -22.77 7.35
N ARG A 217 2.23 -22.03 6.97
CA ARG A 217 3.36 -22.50 6.17
C ARG A 217 4.64 -22.56 7.02
N PRO A 218 4.87 -23.63 7.80
CA PRO A 218 5.97 -23.67 8.77
C PRO A 218 7.37 -23.68 8.12
N ASP A 219 7.50 -24.21 6.91
CA ASP A 219 8.80 -24.47 6.26
C ASP A 219 9.06 -23.60 5.00
N GLY A 220 8.32 -22.50 4.84
CA GLY A 220 8.42 -21.67 3.65
C GLY A 220 9.62 -20.73 3.69
N GLU A 221 10.57 -20.89 2.76
CA GLU A 221 11.46 -19.79 2.40
C GLU A 221 10.58 -18.60 1.97
N ILE A 222 10.86 -17.40 2.49
CA ILE A 222 10.12 -16.18 2.12
C ILE A 222 10.30 -15.96 0.62
N ASP A 223 9.22 -16.13 -0.16
CA ASP A 223 9.21 -15.86 -1.59
C ASP A 223 9.71 -14.43 -1.85
N PRO A 224 10.58 -14.19 -2.85
CA PRO A 224 11.07 -12.85 -3.16
C PRO A 224 9.97 -11.77 -3.32
N ARG A 225 8.75 -12.16 -3.71
CA ARG A 225 7.56 -11.30 -3.73
C ARG A 225 7.22 -10.65 -2.38
N TYR A 226 7.68 -11.25 -1.28
CA TYR A 226 7.40 -10.79 0.07
C TYR A 226 8.55 -9.99 0.67
N ARG A 227 9.64 -9.79 -0.07
CA ARG A 227 10.84 -9.07 0.38
C ARG A 227 10.89 -7.65 -0.19
N LEU A 228 9.73 -7.02 -0.39
CA LEU A 228 9.69 -5.66 -0.89
C LEU A 228 10.31 -4.69 0.15
N PRO A 229 11.17 -3.76 -0.27
CA PRO A 229 11.86 -2.86 0.63
C PRO A 229 10.98 -1.65 1.00
N GLN A 230 11.18 -1.11 2.21
CA GLN A 230 10.66 0.21 2.59
C GLN A 230 11.77 1.24 2.41
N VAL A 231 11.62 2.13 1.44
CA VAL A 231 12.65 3.09 1.03
C VAL A 231 11.98 4.40 0.62
N THR A 232 12.56 5.52 1.05
CA THR A 232 12.25 6.83 0.48
C THR A 232 13.04 6.97 -0.82
N TRP A 233 12.34 6.95 -1.96
CA TRP A 233 12.94 7.17 -3.27
C TRP A 233 12.84 8.64 -3.69
N GLY A 234 13.89 9.12 -4.34
CA GLY A 234 13.93 10.44 -4.96
C GLY A 234 14.20 10.37 -6.46
N LEU A 235 13.43 11.11 -7.27
CA LEU A 235 13.63 11.21 -8.72
C LEU A 235 13.71 12.68 -9.13
N ALA A 236 14.84 13.13 -9.66
CA ALA A 236 14.99 14.46 -10.23
C ALA A 236 15.11 14.38 -11.75
N TYR A 237 14.31 15.15 -12.49
CA TYR A 237 14.44 15.29 -13.95
C TYR A 237 15.13 16.61 -14.29
N ASP A 238 16.18 16.54 -15.10
CA ASP A 238 16.87 17.70 -15.65
C ASP A 238 16.54 17.82 -17.15
N GLU A 239 15.66 18.77 -17.49
CA GLU A 239 15.27 19.06 -18.87
C GLU A 239 16.43 19.51 -19.76
N ALA A 240 17.46 20.14 -19.20
CA ALA A 240 18.58 20.66 -19.99
C ALA A 240 19.51 19.55 -20.47
N THR A 241 19.62 18.46 -19.70
CA THR A 241 20.45 17.30 -20.02
C THR A 241 19.64 16.06 -20.40
N ASP A 242 18.32 16.16 -20.37
CA ASP A 242 17.36 15.07 -20.62
C ASP A 242 17.69 13.80 -19.81
N CYS A 243 17.95 14.00 -18.53
CA CYS A 243 18.41 12.96 -17.60
C CYS A 243 17.52 12.88 -16.37
N VAL A 244 17.28 11.66 -15.89
CA VAL A 244 16.63 11.40 -14.60
C VAL A 244 17.65 10.89 -13.60
N THR A 245 17.83 11.59 -12.50
CA THR A 245 18.62 11.12 -11.35
C THR A 245 17.71 10.41 -10.36
N VAL A 246 17.97 9.13 -10.11
CA VAL A 246 17.33 8.33 -9.07
C VAL A 246 18.21 8.28 -7.84
N ARG A 247 17.61 8.49 -6.66
CA ARG A 247 18.28 8.47 -5.35
C ARG A 247 17.59 7.51 -4.39
N HIS A 248 18.40 6.72 -3.69
CA HIS A 248 17.98 6.04 -2.48
C HIS A 248 18.18 7.02 -1.31
N GLU A 249 17.12 7.69 -0.87
CA GLU A 249 17.25 8.78 0.11
C GLU A 249 17.35 8.25 1.54
N ALA A 250 16.54 7.24 1.89
CA ALA A 250 16.55 6.62 3.21
C ALA A 250 15.88 5.24 3.22
N GLY A 251 16.14 4.43 4.26
CA GLY A 251 15.49 3.14 4.48
C GLY A 251 16.39 1.95 4.22
N GLU A 252 15.79 0.83 3.82
CA GLU A 252 16.46 -0.47 3.74
C GLU A 252 17.49 -0.56 2.60
N THR A 253 18.63 -1.19 2.85
CA THR A 253 19.56 -1.60 1.78
C THR A 253 18.92 -2.67 0.90
N VAL A 254 18.97 -2.48 -0.41
CA VAL A 254 18.28 -3.33 -1.39
C VAL A 254 19.29 -4.04 -2.31
N PRO A 255 19.09 -5.33 -2.67
CA PRO A 255 19.90 -5.98 -3.70
C PRO A 255 19.78 -5.25 -5.06
N ALA A 256 20.92 -4.88 -5.64
CA ALA A 256 20.96 -4.08 -6.87
C ALA A 256 20.41 -4.86 -8.09
N ASP A 257 20.59 -6.18 -8.10
CA ASP A 257 20.08 -7.09 -9.13
C ASP A 257 18.54 -7.21 -9.15
N ARG A 258 17.88 -6.62 -8.16
CA ARG A 258 16.41 -6.51 -8.08
C ARG A 258 15.89 -5.15 -8.51
N LEU A 259 16.75 -4.15 -8.69
CA LEU A 259 16.36 -2.78 -8.98
C LEU A 259 16.53 -2.45 -10.45
N PHE A 260 15.41 -2.07 -11.07
CA PHE A 260 15.34 -1.70 -12.48
C PHE A 260 14.60 -0.37 -12.59
N TYR A 261 14.74 0.28 -13.73
CA TYR A 261 13.84 1.36 -14.12
C TYR A 261 12.92 0.95 -15.26
N ASP A 262 11.81 1.67 -15.37
CA ASP A 262 10.87 1.60 -16.46
C ASP A 262 10.56 3.01 -16.96
N LEU A 263 10.38 3.14 -18.26
CA LEU A 263 10.00 4.38 -18.92
C LEU A 263 8.65 4.16 -19.62
N SER A 264 7.69 5.04 -19.33
CA SER A 264 6.44 5.09 -20.09
C SER A 264 6.65 5.87 -21.37
N LEU A 265 6.17 5.34 -22.49
CA LEU A 265 6.19 5.97 -23.81
C LEU A 265 4.74 6.01 -24.35
N PRO A 266 4.11 7.20 -24.47
CA PRO A 266 2.73 7.33 -24.96
C PRO A 266 2.51 6.70 -26.33
N GLU A 267 3.52 6.75 -27.20
CA GLU A 267 3.45 6.23 -28.57
C GLU A 267 3.62 4.71 -28.64
N ALA A 268 4.05 4.06 -27.54
CA ALA A 268 4.27 2.62 -27.47
C ALA A 268 3.73 2.03 -26.16
N PRO A 269 2.41 2.15 -25.89
CA PRO A 269 1.82 1.66 -24.66
C PRO A 269 2.06 0.15 -24.53
N GLY A 270 2.65 -0.25 -23.41
CA GLY A 270 2.96 -1.65 -23.10
C GLY A 270 4.34 -2.15 -23.53
N ARG A 271 5.19 -1.32 -24.17
CA ARG A 271 6.62 -1.65 -24.35
C ARG A 271 7.37 -1.37 -23.05
N VAL A 272 7.49 -2.40 -22.22
CA VAL A 272 8.23 -2.35 -20.95
C VAL A 272 9.65 -2.86 -21.18
N GLU A 273 10.61 -1.96 -21.33
CA GLU A 273 12.04 -2.30 -21.38
C GLU A 273 12.67 -2.01 -20.02
N LYS A 274 12.68 -3.01 -19.13
CA LYS A 274 13.31 -2.87 -17.80
C LYS A 274 14.82 -2.98 -17.93
N LYS A 275 15.53 -1.91 -17.55
CA LYS A 275 17.00 -1.88 -17.53
C LYS A 275 17.51 -1.81 -16.08
N PRO A 276 18.63 -2.47 -15.74
CA PRO A 276 19.21 -2.40 -14.39
C PRO A 276 19.54 -0.95 -14.03
N LEU A 277 19.24 -0.55 -12.80
CA LEU A 277 19.44 0.83 -12.37
C LEU A 277 20.87 1.07 -11.84
N TRP A 278 21.48 0.08 -11.19
CA TRP A 278 22.87 0.11 -10.71
C TRP A 278 23.70 -1.07 -11.24
N PRO A 279 24.13 -1.05 -12.51
CA PRO A 279 24.88 -2.17 -13.09
C PRO A 279 26.22 -2.37 -12.36
N GLY A 280 26.48 -3.61 -11.94
CA GLY A 280 27.73 -4.01 -11.29
C GLY A 280 27.80 -3.76 -9.77
N ALA A 281 26.79 -3.12 -9.18
CA ALA A 281 26.63 -3.08 -7.74
C ALA A 281 26.03 -4.40 -7.22
N GLU A 282 26.36 -4.78 -5.99
CA GLU A 282 25.71 -5.90 -5.29
C GLU A 282 24.47 -5.42 -4.52
N THR A 283 24.59 -4.26 -3.85
CA THR A 283 23.54 -3.65 -3.05
C THR A 283 23.49 -2.14 -3.26
N VAL A 284 22.34 -1.55 -2.92
CA VAL A 284 22.04 -0.12 -3.00
C VAL A 284 21.55 0.32 -1.62
N ALA A 285 22.18 1.33 -1.05
CA ALA A 285 21.91 1.83 0.31
C ALA A 285 21.63 3.34 0.27
N PRO A 286 21.14 3.95 1.37
CA PRO A 286 20.94 5.40 1.44
C PRO A 286 22.15 6.20 0.97
N GLY A 287 21.90 7.22 0.14
CA GLY A 287 22.90 8.04 -0.53
C GLY A 287 23.38 7.51 -1.89
N ALA A 288 22.92 6.33 -2.33
CA ALA A 288 23.23 5.84 -3.67
C ALA A 288 22.45 6.60 -4.75
N GLU A 289 23.14 6.95 -5.84
CA GLU A 289 22.57 7.66 -6.98
C GLU A 289 22.77 6.87 -8.27
N ALA A 290 21.81 6.96 -9.19
CA ALA A 290 21.91 6.48 -10.56
C ALA A 290 21.34 7.53 -11.53
N THR A 291 21.92 7.61 -12.73
CA THR A 291 21.44 8.51 -13.79
C THR A 291 20.91 7.69 -14.95
N ILE A 292 19.69 8.02 -15.39
CA ILE A 292 19.04 7.48 -16.57
C ILE A 292 19.12 8.55 -17.66
N ASP A 293 19.82 8.24 -18.74
CA ASP A 293 19.87 9.06 -19.95
C ASP A 293 18.63 8.76 -20.81
N LEU A 294 17.81 9.77 -21.10
CA LEU A 294 16.58 9.63 -21.88
C LEU A 294 16.80 9.83 -23.39
N SER A 295 18.01 10.14 -23.84
CA SER A 295 18.29 10.40 -25.27
C SER A 295 17.97 9.23 -26.20
N ASP A 296 18.09 7.99 -25.69
CA ASP A 296 17.72 6.75 -26.39
C ASP A 296 16.21 6.41 -26.26
N SER A 297 15.43 7.21 -25.54
CA SER A 297 14.00 7.02 -25.29
C SER A 297 13.23 8.35 -25.39
N PRO A 298 13.32 9.05 -26.54
CA PRO A 298 12.67 10.33 -26.72
C PRO A 298 11.14 10.21 -26.56
N GLY A 299 10.55 11.18 -25.86
CA GLY A 299 9.11 11.22 -25.60
C GLY A 299 8.67 10.37 -24.40
N ALA A 300 9.59 9.92 -23.55
CA ALA A 300 9.23 9.32 -22.27
C ALA A 300 8.51 10.34 -21.38
N ASP A 301 7.33 9.98 -20.87
CA ASP A 301 6.48 10.87 -20.06
C ASP A 301 6.43 10.47 -18.58
N ARG A 302 7.05 9.34 -18.21
CA ARG A 302 7.18 8.89 -16.82
C ARG A 302 8.39 8.00 -16.66
N ALA A 303 9.13 8.19 -15.57
CA ALA A 303 10.14 7.26 -15.08
C ALA A 303 9.66 6.57 -13.80
N SER A 304 9.92 5.27 -13.67
CA SER A 304 9.57 4.51 -12.46
C SER A 304 10.71 3.60 -12.02
N VAL A 305 10.94 3.57 -10.71
CA VAL A 305 11.78 2.57 -10.05
C VAL A 305 10.94 1.35 -9.79
N VAL A 306 11.43 0.18 -10.23
CA VAL A 306 10.70 -1.08 -10.09
C VAL A 306 11.58 -2.16 -9.47
N TYR A 307 10.94 -3.02 -8.69
CA TYR A 307 11.55 -4.14 -8.00
C TYR A 307 11.19 -5.46 -8.65
N SER A 308 12.18 -6.27 -8.99
CA SER A 308 11.97 -7.62 -9.53
C SER A 308 11.61 -8.59 -8.42
N ILE A 309 10.41 -9.15 -8.53
CA ILE A 309 9.94 -10.21 -7.62
C ILE A 309 10.19 -11.62 -8.21
N GLY A 310 10.94 -11.70 -9.31
CA GLY A 310 11.35 -12.94 -9.98
C GLY A 310 10.69 -13.18 -11.34
N GLY A 311 11.41 -13.83 -12.24
CA GLY A 311 10.97 -14.03 -13.62
C GLY A 311 10.74 -12.70 -14.35
N THR A 312 9.54 -12.51 -14.89
CA THR A 312 9.12 -11.29 -15.60
C THR A 312 8.22 -10.38 -14.74
N HIS A 313 8.10 -10.65 -13.44
CA HIS A 313 7.18 -9.91 -12.56
C HIS A 313 7.91 -8.81 -11.81
N PHE A 314 7.31 -7.62 -11.79
CA PHE A 314 7.87 -6.42 -11.17
C PHE A 314 6.81 -5.70 -10.34
N THR A 315 7.26 -5.03 -9.28
CA THR A 315 6.44 -4.10 -8.48
C THR A 315 7.00 -2.70 -8.67
N VAL A 316 6.13 -1.71 -8.92
CA VAL A 316 6.54 -0.30 -8.93
C VAL A 316 6.77 0.13 -7.48
N LEU A 317 7.96 0.67 -7.18
CA LEU A 317 8.28 1.22 -5.87
C LEU A 317 7.98 2.71 -5.82
N PHE A 318 8.33 3.43 -6.89
CA PHE A 318 8.09 4.86 -7.01
C PHE A 318 8.11 5.26 -8.48
N GLY A 319 7.40 6.31 -8.86
CA GLY A 319 7.48 6.87 -10.20
C GLY A 319 7.16 8.36 -10.23
N ARG A 320 7.63 9.02 -11.27
CA ARG A 320 7.48 10.46 -11.48
C ARG A 320 7.17 10.72 -12.95
N GLU A 321 6.20 11.59 -13.21
CA GLU A 321 5.92 12.12 -14.54
C GLU A 321 7.07 13.03 -15.02
N LEU A 322 7.44 12.90 -16.28
CA LEU A 322 8.53 13.61 -16.95
C LEU A 322 7.90 14.64 -17.89
N GLY A 323 7.90 15.90 -17.44
CA GLY A 323 7.27 17.00 -18.17
C GLY A 323 5.78 17.19 -17.82
N GLY A 324 5.46 18.42 -17.45
CA GLY A 324 4.14 18.89 -17.04
C GLY A 324 4.32 20.24 -16.37
N GLU A 325 3.54 21.24 -16.77
CA GLU A 325 3.51 22.53 -16.06
C GLU A 325 3.18 22.25 -14.60
N THR A 326 4.10 22.62 -13.70
CA THR A 326 3.72 22.85 -12.30
C THR A 326 2.83 24.08 -12.34
N ASP A 327 1.51 23.87 -12.42
CA ASP A 327 0.56 24.95 -12.20
C ASP A 327 0.81 25.50 -10.80
N ALA A 328 1.38 26.71 -10.76
CA ALA A 328 1.69 27.49 -9.57
C ALA A 328 0.43 28.14 -8.97
#